data_AF-A0A949ML64-F1
#
_entry.id   AF-A0A949ML64-F1
#
_cell.length_a   1.000
_cell.length_b   1.000
_cell.length_c   1.000
_cell.angle_alpha   90.00
_cell.angle_beta   90.00
_cell.angle_gamma   90.00
#
_symmetry.space_group_name_H-M   'P 1'
#
loop_
_entity.id
_entity.type
_entity.pdbx_description
1 polymer ?
#
loop_
_entity_poly.entity_id
_entity_poly.type
_entity_poly.pdbx_seq_one_letter_code
_entity_poly.pdbx_strand_id
1 'polypeptide(L)' 'FHSLEDRIVKQYFAEMARGCICPPDFPKCVCGRNPLARIITKKPVTASPEEISENPRSAPAKMRVIEKI' A
#
# COMPACT_ATOMS: atom_id res chain seq x y z
N PHE A 1 -13.89 -5.90 -7.30
CA PHE A 1 -13.15 -5.37 -6.15
C PHE A 1 -13.34 -6.31 -4.99
N HIS A 2 -12.31 -7.07 -4.66
CA HIS A 2 -12.36 -8.04 -3.56
C HIS A 2 -11.28 -7.76 -2.52
N SER A 3 -11.54 -8.17 -1.28
CA SER A 3 -10.58 -8.02 -0.17
C SER A 3 -9.26 -8.76 -0.41
N LEU A 4 -9.24 -9.79 -1.26
CA LEU A 4 -8.01 -10.49 -1.66
C LEU A 4 -7.12 -9.63 -2.57
N GLU A 5 -7.71 -8.95 -3.56
CA GLU A 5 -7.00 -8.03 -4.46
C GLU A 5 -6.38 -6.87 -3.67
N ASP A 6 -7.15 -6.24 -2.78
CA ASP A 6 -6.67 -5.17 -1.89
C ASP A 6 -5.53 -5.65 -0.98
N ARG A 7 -5.58 -6.90 -0.50
CA ARG A 7 -4.50 -7.48 0.31
C ARG A 7 -3.21 -7.63 -0.49
N ILE A 8 -3.29 -8.11 -1.73
CA ILE A 8 -2.14 -8.27 -2.62
C ILE A 8 -1.49 -6.89 -2.87
N VAL A 9 -2.29 -5.88 -3.24
CA VAL A 9 -1.79 -4.52 -3.47
C VAL A 9 -1.15 -3.94 -2.20
N LYS A 10 -1.79 -4.11 -1.04
CA LYS A 10 -1.25 -3.66 0.26
C LYS A 10 0.11 -4.29 0.55
N GLN A 11 0.24 -5.60 0.36
CA GLN A 11 1.50 -6.32 0.63
C GLN A 11 2.60 -5.87 -0.32
N TYR A 12 2.29 -5.77 -1.61
CA TYR A 12 3.25 -5.33 -2.62
C TYR A 12 3.75 -3.90 -2.37
N PHE A 13 2.85 -2.97 -2.04
CA PHE A 13 3.23 -1.59 -1.71
C PHE A 13 4.06 -1.51 -0.42
N ALA A 14 3.74 -2.34 0.58
CA ALA A 14 4.53 -2.43 1.79
C ALA A 14 5.93 -2.99 1.52
N GLU A 15 6.07 -3.95 0.61
CA GLU A 15 7.37 -4.47 0.19
C GLU A 15 8.20 -3.42 -0.54
N MET A 16 7.60 -2.68 -1.48
CA MET A 16 8.29 -1.60 -2.21
C MET A 16 8.75 -0.46 -1.29
N ALA A 17 7.96 -0.16 -0.26
CA ALA A 17 8.30 0.86 0.73
C ALA A 17 9.22 0.34 1.85
N ARG A 18 9.47 -0.98 1.90
CA ARG A 18 10.39 -1.57 2.85
C ARG A 18 11.81 -1.34 2.37
N GLY A 19 12.58 -0.60 3.15
CA GLY A 19 14.01 -0.45 2.95
C GLY A 19 14.77 -1.68 3.44
N CYS A 20 15.59 -1.48 4.47
CA CYS A 20 16.38 -2.55 5.06
C CYS A 20 15.51 -3.73 5.53
N ILE A 21 15.93 -4.95 5.17
CA ILE A 21 15.32 -6.20 5.63
C ILE A 21 16.22 -6.97 6.61
N CYS A 22 17.37 -6.41 6.98
CA CYS A 22 18.28 -7.04 7.94
C CYS A 22 17.59 -7.25 9.29
N PRO A 23 17.95 -8.32 10.02
CA PRO A 23 17.50 -8.51 11.40
C PRO A 23 17.88 -7.30 12.27
N PRO A 24 17.05 -6.95 13.27
CA PRO A 24 17.33 -5.84 14.18
C PRO A 24 18.62 -6.06 15.01
N ASP A 25 19.02 -7.32 15.21
CA ASP A 25 20.24 -7.69 15.94
C ASP A 25 21.53 -7.43 15.16
N PHE A 26 21.44 -7.05 13.88
CA PHE A 26 22.60 -6.78 13.04
C PHE A 26 23.09 -5.33 13.24
N PRO A 27 24.36 -5.12 13.60
CA PRO A 27 24.88 -3.79 13.96
C PRO A 27 24.98 -2.82 12.77
N LYS A 28 25.01 -3.30 11.53
CA LYS A 28 24.98 -2.49 10.30
C LYS A 28 24.17 -3.17 9.20
N CYS A 29 23.49 -2.37 8.40
CA CYS A 29 22.80 -2.84 7.20
C CYS A 29 23.81 -3.38 6.18
N VAL A 30 23.62 -4.63 5.75
CA VAL A 30 24.42 -5.27 4.69
C VAL A 30 23.58 -5.63 3.45
N CYS A 31 22.25 -5.48 3.53
CA CYS A 31 21.36 -5.90 2.43
C CYS A 31 21.34 -4.93 1.24
N GLY A 32 21.85 -3.70 1.39
CA GLY A 32 21.91 -2.69 0.32
C GLY A 32 20.55 -2.27 -0.26
N ARG A 33 19.43 -2.72 0.33
CA ARG A 33 18.09 -2.38 -0.14
C ARG A 33 17.69 -0.98 0.31
N ASN A 34 17.39 -0.15 -0.67
CA ASN A 34 16.73 1.13 -0.49
C ASN A 34 15.24 0.98 -0.84
N PRO A 35 14.34 1.68 -0.12
CA PRO A 35 12.93 1.71 -0.47
C PRO A 35 12.76 2.29 -1.88
N LEU A 36 11.94 1.63 -2.70
CA LEU A 36 11.67 2.03 -4.08
C LEU A 36 10.48 2.99 -4.18
N ALA A 37 9.64 3.01 -3.15
CA ALA A 37 8.44 3.84 -3.13
C ALA A 37 8.13 4.35 -1.72
N ARG A 38 7.41 5.46 -1.64
CA ARG A 38 6.83 6.03 -0.43
C ARG A 38 5.32 5.80 -0.42
N ILE A 39 4.79 5.28 0.68
CA ILE A 39 3.33 5.11 0.84
C ILE A 39 2.69 6.47 1.13
N ILE A 40 1.80 6.91 0.25
CA ILE A 40 1.02 8.14 0.43
C ILE A 40 -0.23 7.85 1.27
N THR A 41 -0.97 6.77 0.95
CA THR A 41 -2.21 6.40 1.65
C THR A 41 -2.00 5.17 2.53
N LYS A 42 -1.90 5.35 3.86
CA LYS A 42 -1.75 4.24 4.83
C LYS A 42 -3.02 3.36 4.91
N LYS A 43 -4.19 4.00 4.92
CA LYS A 43 -5.51 3.36 4.78
C LYS A 43 -5.98 3.50 3.33
N PRO A 44 -6.71 2.52 2.76
CA PRO A 44 -7.28 2.70 1.44
C PRO A 44 -8.28 3.86 1.46
N VAL A 45 -8.32 4.62 0.38
CA VAL A 45 -9.37 5.62 0.14
C VAL A 45 -10.59 4.88 -0.42
N THR A 46 -11.75 5.15 0.14
CA THR A 46 -13.03 4.55 -0.25
C THR A 46 -13.94 5.60 -0.87
N ALA A 47 -14.92 5.15 -1.65
CA ALA A 47 -15.95 6.00 -2.21
C ALA A 47 -16.71 6.77 -1.11
N SER A 48 -17.15 7.99 -1.42
CA SER A 48 -17.99 8.78 -0.52
C SER A 48 -19.44 8.28 -0.52
N PRO A 49 -20.27 8.64 0.48
CA PRO A 49 -21.68 8.27 0.49
C PRO A 49 -22.43 8.76 -0.76
N GLU A 50 -22.10 9.97 -1.25
CA GLU A 50 -22.68 10.55 -2.46
C GLU A 50 -22.31 9.72 -3.69
N GLU A 51 -21.03 9.36 -3.84
CA GLU A 51 -20.56 8.52 -4.95
C GLU A 51 -21.20 7.13 -4.92
N ILE A 52 -21.41 6.55 -3.74
CA ILE A 52 -22.09 5.25 -3.61
C ILE A 52 -23.57 5.35 -4.00
N SER A 53 -24.22 6.48 -3.71
CA SER A 53 -25.60 6.73 -4.10
C SER A 53 -25.75 6.87 -5.62
N GLU A 54 -24.82 7.57 -6.27
CA GLU A 54 -24.82 7.75 -7.73
C GLU A 54 -24.30 6.51 -8.47
N ASN A 55 -23.34 5.80 -7.88
CA ASN A 55 -22.72 4.60 -8.42
C ASN A 55 -22.53 3.53 -7.33
N PRO A 56 -23.53 2.66 -7.12
CA PRO A 56 -23.44 1.57 -6.15
C PRO A 56 -22.27 0.60 -6.38
N ARG A 57 -21.74 0.54 -7.61
CA ARG A 57 -20.57 -0.30 -7.94
C ARG A 57 -19.25 0.24 -7.39
N SER A 58 -19.23 1.50 -6.93
CA SER A 58 -18.07 2.09 -6.24
C SER A 58 -17.94 1.66 -4.78
N ALA A 59 -19.00 1.15 -4.14
CA ALA A 59 -19.00 0.75 -2.74
C ALA A 59 -17.85 -0.21 -2.32
N PRO A 60 -17.46 -1.23 -3.11
CA PRO A 60 -16.35 -2.12 -2.76
C PRO A 60 -14.97 -1.61 -3.21
N ALA A 61 -14.87 -0.45 -3.89
CA ALA A 61 -13.62 0.08 -4.40
C ALA A 61 -12.70 0.57 -3.26
N LYS A 62 -11.41 0.25 -3.38
CA LYS A 62 -10.36 0.62 -2.43
C LYS A 62 -9.16 1.14 -3.19
N MET A 63 -8.89 2.43 -3.09
CA MET A 63 -7.76 3.07 -3.75
C MET A 63 -6.55 3.13 -2.82
N ARG A 64 -5.37 2.76 -3.32
CA ARG A 64 -4.08 2.90 -2.63
C ARG A 64 -3.11 3.63 -3.53
N VAL A 65 -2.31 4.53 -2.95
CA VAL A 65 -1.37 5.39 -3.67
C VAL A 65 0.02 5.25 -3.07
N ILE A 66 1.01 5.06 -3.94
CA ILE A 66 2.43 5.13 -3.64
C ILE A 66 3.10 6.11 -4.61
N GLU A 67 4.21 6.67 -4.20
CA GLU A 67 5.06 7.56 -5.01
C GLU A 67 6.43 6.91 -5.19
N LYS A 68 6.99 6.94 -6.40
CA LYS A 68 8.34 6.41 -6.66
C LYS A 68 9.40 7.35 -6.08
N ILE A 69 10.41 6.77 -5.44
CA ILE A 69 11.59 7.48 -4.89
C ILE A 69 12.73 7.48 -5.91
#